data_AF-A0A2N9GDE7-F1
#
_entry.id   AF-A0A2N9GDE7-F1
#
_cell.length_a   1.000
_cell.length_b   1.000
_cell.length_c   1.000
_cell.angle_alpha   90.00
_cell.angle_beta   90.00
_cell.angle_gamma   90.00
#
_symmetry.space_group_name_H-M   'P 1'
#
loop_
_entity.id
_entity.type
_entity.pdbx_description
1 polymer ?
#
loop_
_entity_poly.entity_id
_entity_poly.type
_entity_poly.pdbx_seq_one_letter_code
_entity_poly.pdbx_strand_id
1 'polypeptide(L)'
;MKEIVPSFCASSSLLISLLLAFLCISPTQSRLVVKITDDVLNDICSRTEDPSSCLQALKSDPRTATTDFYGLAQVSINLANATVNETHTMIMSQLDQTMDPKLQDQYTQCLEFYDNAIGDIEYGSENWSSKDYLALDAASSACMTDIT
;
A
#
# COMPACT_ATOMS: atom_id res chain seq x y z
N MET A 1 -18.94 34.93 68.44
CA MET A 1 -18.79 33.68 67.67
C MET A 1 -19.10 33.98 66.21
N LYS A 2 -18.08 34.02 65.36
CA LYS A 2 -18.20 34.11 63.90
C LYS A 2 -17.02 33.34 63.35
N GLU A 3 -17.26 32.07 63.06
CA GLU A 3 -16.29 31.17 62.43
C GLU A 3 -16.03 31.67 61.01
N ILE A 4 -14.80 32.13 60.77
CA ILE A 4 -14.30 32.43 59.42
C ILE A 4 -13.66 31.14 58.93
N VAL A 5 -14.43 30.34 58.20
CA VAL A 5 -13.89 29.16 57.50
C VAL A 5 -13.24 29.65 56.21
N PRO A 6 -11.93 29.47 56.01
CA PRO A 6 -11.23 30.09 54.90
C PRO A 6 -11.58 29.40 53.58
N SER A 7 -11.66 30.24 52.55
CA SER A 7 -11.94 30.02 51.13
C SER A 7 -11.05 28.98 50.40
N PHE A 8 -10.40 28.04 51.10
CA PHE A 8 -9.40 27.12 50.56
C PHE A 8 -9.99 25.89 49.83
N CYS A 9 -11.24 25.51 50.09
CA CYS A 9 -11.86 24.34 49.42
C CYS A 9 -12.35 24.63 48.00
N ALA A 10 -12.76 25.87 47.72
CA ALA A 10 -13.30 26.25 46.41
C ALA A 10 -12.21 26.24 45.32
N SER A 11 -11.02 26.75 45.63
CA SER A 11 -9.89 26.84 44.70
C SER A 11 -9.38 25.46 44.28
N SER A 12 -9.22 24.52 45.23
CA SER A 12 -8.80 23.15 44.92
C SER A 12 -9.83 22.39 44.10
N SER A 13 -11.12 22.61 44.34
CA SER A 13 -12.21 21.97 43.59
C SER A 13 -12.30 22.45 42.14
N LEU A 14 -12.02 23.74 41.91
CA LEU A 14 -11.96 24.34 40.58
C LEU A 14 -10.77 23.81 39.78
N LEU A 15 -9.59 23.66 40.42
CA LEU A 15 -8.39 23.13 39.77
C LEU A 15 -8.57 21.65 39.36
N ILE A 16 -9.20 20.83 40.21
CA ILE A 16 -9.50 19.43 39.91
C ILE A 16 -10.51 19.34 38.74
N SER A 17 -11.54 20.18 38.75
CA SER A 17 -12.53 20.23 37.66
C SER A 17 -11.89 20.67 36.32
N LEU A 18 -10.95 21.63 36.36
CA LEU A 18 -10.23 22.08 35.19
C LEU A 18 -9.29 20.98 34.64
N LEU A 19 -8.58 20.27 35.52
CA LEU A 19 -7.71 19.14 35.15
C LEU A 19 -8.50 17.98 34.52
N LEU A 20 -9.68 17.66 35.05
CA LEU A 20 -10.58 16.65 34.48
C LEU A 20 -11.12 17.09 33.10
N ALA A 21 -11.46 18.37 32.93
CA ALA A 21 -11.87 18.92 31.65
C ALA A 21 -10.74 18.83 30.61
N PHE A 22 -9.50 19.18 30.97
CA PHE A 22 -8.34 19.02 30.10
C PHE A 22 -8.06 17.56 29.74
N LEU A 23 -8.23 16.62 30.67
CA LEU A 23 -8.07 15.19 30.40
C LEU A 23 -9.12 14.67 29.40
N CYS A 24 -10.36 15.20 29.46
CA CYS A 24 -11.44 14.88 28.52
C CYS A 24 -11.30 15.58 27.15
N ILE A 25 -10.58 16.71 27.09
CA ILE A 25 -10.28 17.45 25.85
C ILE A 25 -9.01 16.90 25.18
N SER A 26 -8.34 15.89 25.75
CA SER A 26 -7.28 15.17 25.05
C SER A 26 -7.82 14.78 23.67
N PRO A 27 -7.31 15.37 22.57
CA PRO A 27 -7.69 14.91 21.26
C PRO A 27 -7.03 13.55 21.17
N THR A 28 -7.77 12.50 21.49
CA THR A 28 -7.44 11.17 21.01
C THR A 28 -7.33 11.39 19.51
N GLN A 29 -6.10 11.34 18.98
CA GLN A 29 -5.85 11.29 17.55
C GLN A 29 -6.42 9.97 17.07
N SER A 30 -7.75 9.87 17.03
CA SER A 30 -8.47 8.93 16.23
C SER A 30 -8.16 9.37 14.80
N ARG A 31 -7.03 8.89 14.27
CA ARG A 31 -6.78 8.94 12.83
C ARG A 31 -8.01 8.26 12.23
N LEU A 32 -8.82 9.02 11.49
CA LEU A 32 -9.88 8.47 10.67
C LEU A 32 -9.20 7.56 9.65
N VAL A 33 -9.14 6.26 9.96
CA VAL A 33 -8.72 5.25 9.00
C VAL A 33 -9.91 5.06 8.07
N VAL A 34 -9.83 5.69 6.89
CA VAL A 34 -10.77 5.41 5.80
C VAL A 34 -10.44 4.02 5.33
N LYS A 35 -11.18 3.04 5.86
CA LYS A 35 -11.07 1.65 5.44
C LYS A 35 -11.51 1.55 3.98
N ILE A 36 -10.73 0.84 3.18
CA ILE A 36 -11.11 0.52 1.82
C ILE A 36 -12.36 -0.37 1.84
N THR A 37 -13.45 0.11 1.24
CA THR A 37 -14.69 -0.66 1.05
C THR A 37 -14.67 -1.38 -0.29
N ASP A 38 -15.57 -2.35 -0.48
CA ASP A 38 -15.76 -2.99 -1.78
C ASP A 38 -16.12 -1.99 -2.89
N ASP A 39 -16.91 -0.95 -2.58
CA ASP A 39 -17.25 0.11 -3.54
C ASP A 39 -16.02 0.90 -3.97
N VAL A 40 -15.09 1.19 -3.05
CA VAL A 40 -13.82 1.85 -3.37
C VAL A 40 -12.94 0.94 -4.21
N LEU A 41 -12.86 -0.36 -3.91
CA LEU A 41 -12.12 -1.32 -4.76
C LEU A 41 -12.72 -1.38 -6.18
N ASN A 42 -14.05 -1.41 -6.28
CA ASN A 42 -14.72 -1.42 -7.57
C ASN A 42 -14.44 -0.13 -8.36
N ASP A 43 -14.45 1.04 -7.73
CA ASP A 43 -14.10 2.31 -8.38
C ASP A 43 -12.65 2.30 -8.88
N ILE A 44 -11.69 1.84 -8.06
CA ILE A 44 -10.27 1.72 -8.46
C ILE A 44 -10.12 0.76 -9.64
N CYS A 45 -10.64 -0.47 -9.53
CA CYS A 45 -10.50 -1.50 -10.56
C CYS A 45 -11.30 -1.19 -11.83
N SER A 46 -12.33 -0.34 -11.77
CA SER A 46 -13.03 0.10 -12.99
C SER A 46 -12.17 0.93 -13.94
N ARG A 47 -11.01 1.43 -13.46
CA ARG A 47 -10.06 2.25 -14.21
C ARG A 47 -8.88 1.45 -14.78
N THR A 48 -8.82 0.15 -14.51
CA THR A 48 -7.81 -0.74 -15.08
C THR A 48 -8.32 -1.38 -16.37
N GLU A 49 -7.41 -1.87 -17.21
CA GLU A 49 -7.78 -2.55 -18.47
C GLU A 49 -8.60 -3.82 -18.23
N ASP A 50 -8.30 -4.54 -17.14
CA ASP A 50 -9.06 -5.72 -16.70
C ASP A 50 -9.56 -5.53 -15.25
N PRO A 51 -10.79 -5.01 -15.08
CA PRO A 51 -11.39 -4.82 -13.77
C PRO A 51 -11.58 -6.12 -12.97
N SER A 52 -11.82 -7.24 -13.66
CA SER A 52 -12.04 -8.53 -13.00
C SER A 52 -10.75 -9.06 -12.40
N SER A 53 -9.67 -9.04 -13.18
CA SER A 53 -8.34 -9.45 -12.72
C SER A 53 -7.81 -8.51 -11.63
N CYS A 54 -8.05 -7.20 -11.73
CA CYS A 54 -7.73 -6.26 -10.65
C CYS A 54 -8.41 -6.63 -9.32
N LEU A 55 -9.73 -6.87 -9.34
CA LEU A 55 -10.46 -7.25 -8.13
C LEU A 55 -9.98 -8.58 -7.57
N GLN A 56 -9.73 -9.57 -8.44
CA GLN A 56 -9.23 -10.86 -8.03
C GLN A 56 -7.84 -10.75 -7.37
N ALA A 57 -6.92 -10.00 -7.99
CA ALA A 57 -5.57 -9.80 -7.47
C ALA A 57 -5.60 -9.06 -6.13
N LEU A 58 -6.32 -7.94 -6.01
CA LEU A 58 -6.38 -7.22 -4.74
C LEU A 58 -7.03 -8.06 -3.64
N LYS A 59 -8.07 -8.84 -3.96
CA LYS A 59 -8.75 -9.71 -2.97
C LYS A 59 -7.96 -10.97 -2.62
N SER A 60 -6.92 -11.35 -3.39
CA SER A 60 -6.07 -12.47 -3.02
C SER A 60 -5.17 -12.16 -1.82
N ASP A 61 -4.92 -10.87 -1.53
CA ASP A 61 -4.21 -10.45 -0.33
C ASP A 61 -5.18 -10.09 0.80
N PRO A 62 -5.16 -10.81 1.94
CA PRO A 62 -6.08 -10.54 3.06
C PRO A 62 -5.90 -9.15 3.68
N ARG A 63 -4.74 -8.49 3.49
CA ARG A 63 -4.46 -7.15 4.02
C ARG A 63 -5.34 -6.08 3.36
N THR A 64 -5.78 -6.30 2.12
CA THR A 64 -6.69 -5.41 1.37
C THR A 64 -7.93 -5.06 2.18
N ALA A 65 -8.48 -6.02 2.93
CA ALA A 65 -9.68 -5.84 3.74
C ALA A 65 -9.47 -5.00 5.01
N THR A 66 -8.26 -4.56 5.32
CA THR A 66 -7.94 -3.87 6.61
C THR A 66 -7.14 -2.60 6.44
N THR A 67 -6.64 -2.34 5.24
CA THR A 67 -5.70 -1.28 4.97
C THR A 67 -6.38 0.02 4.51
N ASP A 68 -5.62 1.11 4.49
CA ASP A 68 -6.01 2.39 3.90
C ASP A 68 -5.45 2.49 2.46
N PHE A 69 -5.62 3.64 1.79
CA PHE A 69 -5.07 3.83 0.44
C PHE A 69 -3.55 3.64 0.38
N TYR A 70 -2.85 3.98 1.46
CA TYR A 70 -1.40 3.78 1.52
C TYR A 70 -1.10 2.29 1.47
N GLY A 71 -1.61 1.51 2.42
CA GLY A 71 -1.30 0.09 2.37
C GLY A 71 -1.98 -0.66 1.21
N LEU A 72 -3.03 -0.15 0.56
CA LEU A 72 -3.56 -0.73 -0.68
C LEU A 72 -2.57 -0.60 -1.85
N ALA A 73 -1.91 0.55 -1.98
CA ALA A 73 -0.84 0.73 -2.96
C ALA A 73 0.33 -0.21 -2.64
N GLN A 74 0.72 -0.35 -1.37
CA GLN A 74 1.75 -1.32 -0.98
C GLN A 74 1.37 -2.77 -1.32
N VAL A 75 0.11 -3.15 -1.12
CA VAL A 75 -0.39 -4.49 -1.52
C VAL A 75 -0.24 -4.65 -3.04
N SER A 76 -0.63 -3.64 -3.82
CA SER A 76 -0.54 -3.66 -5.29
C SER A 76 0.91 -3.83 -5.77
N ILE A 77 1.85 -3.07 -5.20
CA ILE A 77 3.29 -3.18 -5.50
C ILE A 77 3.80 -4.58 -5.16
N ASN A 78 3.41 -5.13 -4.01
CA ASN A 78 3.85 -6.47 -3.60
C ASN A 78 3.30 -7.57 -4.53
N LEU A 79 2.05 -7.45 -4.98
CA LEU A 79 1.44 -8.40 -5.92
C LEU A 79 2.13 -8.34 -7.29
N ALA A 80 2.44 -7.14 -7.77
CA ALA A 80 3.21 -6.95 -9.00
C ALA A 80 4.60 -7.61 -8.87
N ASN A 81 5.31 -7.33 -7.77
CA ASN A 81 6.63 -7.89 -7.51
C ASN A 81 6.61 -9.43 -7.51
N ALA A 82 5.64 -10.02 -6.81
CA ALA A 82 5.48 -11.47 -6.77
C ALA A 82 5.22 -12.05 -8.17
N THR A 83 4.29 -11.43 -8.92
CA THR A 83 3.91 -11.89 -10.27
C THR A 83 5.07 -11.84 -11.25
N VAL A 84 5.83 -10.73 -11.27
CA VAL A 84 6.98 -10.57 -12.15
C VAL A 84 8.08 -11.59 -11.80
N ASN A 85 8.40 -11.78 -10.52
CA ASN A 85 9.41 -12.76 -10.11
C ASN A 85 8.99 -14.22 -10.39
N GLU A 86 7.72 -14.56 -10.15
CA GLU A 86 7.18 -15.89 -10.45
C GLU A 86 7.23 -16.18 -11.96
N THR A 87 6.86 -15.19 -12.78
CA THR A 87 6.88 -15.32 -14.24
C THR A 87 8.31 -15.40 -14.78
N HIS A 88 9.23 -14.58 -14.27
CA HIS A 88 10.66 -14.67 -14.57
C HIS A 88 11.20 -16.08 -14.28
N THR A 89 10.88 -16.63 -13.11
CA THR A 89 11.29 -17.99 -12.71
C THR A 89 10.69 -19.05 -13.65
N MET A 90 9.43 -18.88 -14.06
CA MET A 90 8.78 -19.77 -15.02
C MET A 90 9.47 -19.74 -16.39
N ILE A 91 9.80 -18.55 -16.89
CA ILE A 91 10.51 -18.38 -18.18
C ILE A 91 11.89 -19.04 -18.11
N MET A 92 12.63 -18.83 -17.02
CA MET A 92 13.93 -19.47 -16.82
C MET A 92 13.81 -21.00 -16.85
N SER A 93 12.81 -21.57 -16.16
CA SER A 93 12.56 -23.01 -16.20
C SER A 93 12.19 -23.52 -17.60
N GLN A 94 11.50 -22.72 -18.41
CA GLN A 94 11.16 -23.09 -19.79
C GLN A 94 12.37 -23.02 -20.72
N LEU A 95 13.24 -22.03 -20.52
CA LEU A 95 14.51 -21.89 -21.22
C LEU A 95 15.42 -23.10 -21.00
N ASP A 96 15.56 -23.55 -19.75
CA ASP A 96 16.37 -24.72 -19.39
C ASP A 96 15.88 -26.03 -20.02
N GLN A 97 14.60 -26.11 -20.38
CA GLN A 97 13.96 -27.32 -20.91
C GLN A 97 13.87 -27.35 -22.44
N THR A 98 14.03 -26.22 -23.12
CA THR A 98 13.86 -26.15 -24.58
C THR A 98 15.17 -26.40 -25.34
N MET A 99 15.06 -27.13 -26.45
CA MET A 99 16.13 -27.30 -27.44
C MET A 99 15.84 -26.57 -28.75
N ASP A 100 14.70 -25.88 -28.88
CA ASP A 100 14.37 -25.08 -30.05
C ASP A 100 15.13 -23.74 -29.96
N PRO A 101 16.06 -23.44 -30.88
CA PRO A 101 16.85 -22.21 -30.85
C PRO A 101 15.98 -20.95 -30.87
N LYS A 102 14.84 -20.98 -31.58
CA LYS A 102 13.94 -19.83 -31.63
C LYS A 102 13.30 -19.57 -30.26
N LEU A 103 12.90 -20.63 -29.55
CA LEU A 103 12.37 -20.50 -28.20
C LEU A 103 13.44 -20.06 -27.21
N GLN A 104 14.69 -20.52 -27.37
CA GLN A 104 15.81 -20.06 -26.54
C GLN A 104 16.02 -18.54 -26.68
N ASP A 105 16.06 -18.03 -27.91
CA ASP A 105 16.19 -16.59 -28.17
C ASP A 105 15.01 -15.80 -27.57
N GLN A 106 13.78 -16.30 -27.75
CA GLN A 106 12.57 -15.65 -27.24
C GLN A 106 12.52 -15.62 -25.71
N TYR A 107 12.82 -16.73 -25.04
CA TYR A 107 12.83 -16.75 -23.57
C TYR A 107 13.96 -15.91 -23.00
N THR A 108 15.14 -15.90 -23.63
CA THR A 108 16.24 -15.02 -23.22
C THR A 108 15.82 -13.55 -23.29
N GLN A 109 15.17 -13.14 -24.38
CA GLN A 109 14.66 -11.78 -24.51
C GLN A 109 13.57 -11.46 -23.46
N CYS A 110 12.69 -12.42 -23.17
CA CYS A 110 11.68 -12.24 -22.12
C CYS A 110 12.35 -12.08 -20.74
N LEU A 111 13.41 -12.83 -20.44
CA LEU A 111 14.12 -12.67 -19.17
C LEU A 111 14.69 -11.25 -19.02
N GLU A 112 15.29 -10.69 -20.08
CA GLU A 112 15.78 -9.31 -20.05
C GLU A 112 14.67 -8.29 -19.75
N PHE A 113 13.49 -8.47 -20.33
CA PHE A 113 12.34 -7.61 -20.04
C PHE A 113 11.83 -7.76 -18.61
N TYR A 114 11.78 -8.98 -18.09
CA TYR A 114 11.36 -9.22 -16.72
C TYR A 114 12.41 -8.74 -15.70
N ASP A 115 13.70 -8.78 -16.03
CA ASP A 115 14.76 -8.16 -15.21
C ASP A 115 14.57 -6.64 -15.11
N ASN A 116 14.26 -5.97 -16.22
CA ASN A 116 13.96 -4.53 -16.21
C ASN A 116 12.70 -4.24 -15.38
N ALA A 117 11.63 -5.02 -15.57
CA ALA A 117 10.40 -4.87 -14.81
C ALA A 117 10.59 -5.08 -13.30
N ILE A 118 11.47 -6.00 -12.89
CA ILE A 118 11.87 -6.15 -11.48
C ILE A 118 12.55 -4.86 -10.98
N GLY A 119 13.49 -4.31 -11.74
CA GLY A 119 14.16 -3.05 -11.42
C GLY A 119 13.20 -1.87 -11.29
N ASP A 120 12.21 -1.77 -12.18
CA ASP A 120 11.19 -0.72 -12.12
C ASP A 120 10.28 -0.86 -10.90
N ILE A 121 9.92 -2.10 -10.52
CA ILE A 121 9.15 -2.35 -9.30
C ILE A 121 9.96 -2.01 -8.04
N GLU A 122 11.24 -2.33 -8.01
CA GLU A 122 12.14 -1.96 -6.91
C GLU A 122 12.24 -0.44 -6.78
N TYR A 123 12.49 0.27 -7.89
CA TYR A 123 12.49 1.73 -7.93
C TYR A 123 11.15 2.33 -7.51
N GLY A 124 10.04 1.76 -7.99
CA GLY A 124 8.69 2.14 -7.57
C GLY A 124 8.46 1.97 -6.07
N SER A 125 8.92 0.86 -5.48
CA SER A 125 8.79 0.57 -4.05
C SER A 125 9.59 1.56 -3.17
N GLU A 126 10.79 1.98 -3.62
CA GLU A 126 11.58 3.00 -2.94
C GLU A 126 10.90 4.37 -2.96
N ASN A 127 10.33 4.76 -4.11
CA ASN A 127 9.63 6.02 -4.28
C ASN A 127 8.29 6.03 -3.55
N TRP A 128 7.60 4.89 -3.51
CA TRP A 128 6.44 4.69 -2.66
C TRP A 128 6.74 4.91 -1.17
N SER A 129 7.84 4.34 -0.69
CA SER A 129 8.32 4.52 0.69
C SER A 129 8.65 5.98 1.01
N SER A 130 9.21 6.68 0.02
CA SER A 130 9.56 8.11 0.10
C SER A 130 8.39 9.06 -0.20
N LYS A 131 7.22 8.52 -0.59
CA LYS A 131 6.01 9.25 -1.02
C LYS A 131 6.22 10.12 -2.26
N ASP A 132 7.18 9.77 -3.11
CA ASP A 132 7.33 10.35 -4.43
C ASP A 132 6.39 9.62 -5.40
N TYR A 133 5.14 10.08 -5.42
CA TYR A 133 4.09 9.46 -6.24
C TYR A 133 4.29 9.68 -7.74
N LEU A 134 5.03 10.74 -8.14
CA LEU A 134 5.33 10.98 -9.55
C LEU A 134 6.37 10.00 -10.06
N ALA A 135 7.42 9.75 -9.27
CA ALA A 135 8.42 8.73 -9.60
C ALA A 135 7.83 7.32 -9.56
N LEU A 136 6.93 7.01 -8.62
CA LEU A 136 6.19 5.75 -8.60
C LEU A 136 5.33 5.54 -9.87
N ASP A 137 4.62 6.57 -10.30
CA ASP A 137 3.77 6.50 -11.51
C ASP A 137 4.62 6.29 -12.78
N ALA A 138 5.76 6.99 -12.87
CA ALA A 138 6.72 6.79 -13.95
C ALA A 138 7.28 5.37 -13.96
N ALA A 139 7.67 4.83 -12.79
CA ALA A 139 8.16 3.46 -12.63
C ALA A 139 7.10 2.43 -13.02
N SER A 140 5.84 2.63 -12.60
CA SER A 140 4.72 1.74 -12.92
C SER A 140 4.45 1.72 -14.43
N SER A 141 4.56 2.87 -15.10
CA SER A 141 4.39 2.99 -16.55
C SER A 141 5.53 2.31 -17.33
N ALA A 142 6.78 2.44 -16.86
CA ALA A 142 7.94 1.77 -17.43
C ALA A 142 7.81 0.25 -17.31
N CYS A 143 7.48 -0.25 -16.11
CA CYS A 143 7.27 -1.67 -15.84
C CYS A 143 6.25 -2.29 -16.80
N MET A 144 5.13 -1.59 -17.04
CA MET A 144 4.09 -2.06 -17.94
C MET A 144 4.56 -2.13 -19.40
N THR A 145 5.44 -1.22 -19.82
CA THR A 145 6.03 -1.18 -21.17
C THR A 145 7.01 -2.33 -21.40
N ASP A 146 7.72 -2.76 -20.37
CA ASP A 146 8.67 -3.88 -20.49
C ASP A 146 7.97 -5.23 -20.64
N ILE A 147 6.80 -5.41 -20.01
CA ILE A 147 6.09 -6.71 -19.98
C ILE A 147 4.92 -6.82 -20.97
N THR A 148 4.71 -5.83 -21.86
CA THR A 148 3.71 -5.88 -22.95
C THR A 148 4.31 -6.26 -24.30
#